data_AF-A0A9D0Z2C9-F1
#
_entry.id   AF-A0A9D0Z2C9-F1
#
_cell.length_a   1.000
_cell.length_b   1.000
_cell.length_c   1.000
_cell.angle_alpha   90.00
_cell.angle_beta   90.00
_cell.angle_gamma   90.00
#
_symmetry.space_group_name_H-M   'P 1'
#
loop_
_entity.id
_entity.type
_entity.pdbx_description
1 polymer ?
#
loop_
_entity_poly.entity_id
_entity_poly.type
_entity_poly.pdbx_seq_one_letter_code
_entity_poly.pdbx_strand_id
1 'polypeptide(L)'
;MKETPETKLCKHCKTQIPYAAKVCPNCRKRVKGGKGKWIVLALIVAVIIAVVATQDNPQKVGEVDSSTHGQTTPGNESTTQPTSPEKTQYVVGDILRDGDLEIVYIASGDYVEENQALQPKEGEKYIFLQFAFANRGESGDISISSFSFDCYADGYAAETHYWNDQDFSATLSPGRSTTGYICFAVPENAQKIEVEYTPNFFLSSEKIHFLFEGEKDSGFQYEPDTTPSQDAHQVGDVVESDSMKITYKGCEIYTSDNMFIKPKEGYQYITCTFEFENLSDADQYITVYDFDCYADGLSCNGCYIRDDVLSATLSSGRKTSGTVTFEVPVDATVIEVEFLSNLWTGSRVIFNAKPQ
;
A
#
# COMPACT_ATOMS: atom_id res chain seq x y z
N MET A 1 1.59 -16.82 48.37
CA MET A 1 1.04 -17.78 47.40
C MET A 1 -0.42 -18.05 47.76
N LYS A 2 -1.38 -17.76 46.88
CA LYS A 2 -2.78 -18.17 47.09
C LYS A 2 -2.98 -19.54 46.45
N GLU A 3 -3.27 -20.55 47.24
CA GLU A 3 -3.57 -21.90 46.76
C GLU A 3 -4.80 -21.85 45.85
N THR A 4 -4.67 -22.38 44.64
CA THR A 4 -5.80 -22.53 43.72
C THR A 4 -6.69 -23.68 44.21
N PRO A 5 -8.02 -23.50 44.31
CA PRO A 5 -8.91 -24.56 44.78
C PRO A 5 -8.90 -25.76 43.80
N GLU A 6 -8.82 -26.97 44.33
CA GLU A 6 -8.71 -28.21 43.55
C GLU A 6 -10.00 -28.54 42.75
N THR A 7 -11.15 -28.06 43.23
CA THR A 7 -12.46 -28.31 42.61
C THR A 7 -13.27 -27.03 42.40
N LYS A 8 -14.22 -27.09 41.45
CA LYS A 8 -15.23 -26.05 41.19
C LYS A 8 -16.60 -26.68 41.01
N LEU A 9 -17.68 -25.94 41.28
CA LEU A 9 -19.02 -26.40 40.94
C LEU A 9 -19.32 -26.19 39.45
N CYS A 10 -19.89 -27.21 38.80
CA CYS A 10 -20.46 -27.06 37.47
C CYS A 10 -21.63 -26.07 37.51
N LYS A 11 -21.56 -25.00 36.70
CA LYS A 11 -22.60 -23.97 36.66
C LYS A 11 -23.99 -24.47 36.22
N HIS A 12 -24.05 -25.62 35.53
CA HIS A 12 -25.29 -26.15 34.96
C HIS A 12 -25.99 -27.17 35.85
N CYS A 13 -25.25 -28.12 36.45
CA CYS A 13 -25.82 -29.20 37.24
C CYS A 13 -25.36 -29.21 38.71
N LYS A 14 -24.56 -28.22 39.11
CA LYS A 14 -24.07 -28.02 40.48
C LYS A 14 -23.22 -29.16 41.06
N THR A 15 -22.82 -30.14 40.26
CA THR A 15 -21.88 -31.19 40.66
C THR A 15 -20.47 -30.61 40.85
N GLN A 16 -19.74 -31.06 41.88
CA GLN A 16 -18.32 -30.74 42.05
C GLN A 16 -17.50 -31.41 40.95
N ILE A 17 -16.63 -30.64 40.29
CA ILE A 17 -15.76 -31.10 39.21
C ILE A 17 -14.34 -30.56 39.42
N PRO A 18 -13.30 -31.19 38.86
CA PRO A 18 -11.94 -30.65 38.93
C PRO A 18 -11.86 -29.21 38.42
N TYR A 19 -11.06 -28.36 39.07
CA TYR A 19 -11.01 -26.93 38.72
C TYR A 19 -10.59 -26.69 37.26
N ALA A 20 -9.73 -27.55 36.70
CA ALA A 20 -9.30 -27.49 35.31
C ALA A 20 -10.31 -28.06 34.29
N ALA A 21 -11.41 -28.68 34.72
CA ALA A 21 -12.35 -29.33 33.81
C ALA A 21 -13.01 -28.32 32.84
N LYS A 22 -12.82 -28.55 31.53
CA LYS A 22 -13.43 -27.75 30.44
C LYS A 22 -14.82 -28.22 30.06
N VAL A 23 -15.14 -29.49 30.33
CA VAL A 23 -16.45 -30.12 30.10
C VAL A 23 -16.85 -30.86 31.37
N CYS A 24 -18.12 -30.73 31.79
CA CYS A 24 -18.61 -31.43 32.99
C CYS A 24 -18.83 -32.93 32.69
N PRO A 25 -18.25 -33.88 33.44
CA PRO A 25 -18.43 -35.31 33.19
C PRO A 25 -19.86 -35.81 33.44
N ASN A 26 -20.62 -35.13 34.32
CA ASN A 26 -21.99 -35.54 34.66
C ASN A 26 -23.01 -35.08 33.60
N CYS A 27 -23.05 -33.78 33.28
CA CYS A 27 -24.04 -33.22 32.35
C CYS A 27 -23.51 -32.93 30.94
N ARG A 28 -22.22 -33.20 30.68
CA ARG A 28 -21.53 -33.01 29.39
C ARG A 28 -21.54 -31.59 28.81
N LYS A 29 -22.06 -30.59 29.55
CA LYS A 29 -22.04 -29.18 29.13
C LYS A 29 -20.66 -28.55 29.36
N ARG A 30 -20.24 -27.68 28.43
CA ARG A 30 -18.95 -26.98 28.45
C ARG A 30 -18.92 -25.90 29.54
N VAL A 31 -17.90 -25.93 30.40
CA VAL A 31 -17.73 -24.99 31.51
C VAL A 31 -16.70 -23.95 31.07
N LYS A 32 -17.15 -22.86 30.41
CA LYS A 32 -16.28 -21.77 29.91
C LYS A 32 -15.36 -21.24 31.04
N GLY A 33 -14.05 -21.19 30.78
CA GLY A 33 -13.05 -20.59 31.69
C GLY A 33 -13.27 -19.09 31.88
N GLY A 34 -12.87 -18.57 33.04
CA GLY A 34 -13.18 -17.20 33.49
C GLY A 34 -12.68 -16.08 32.57
N LYS A 35 -13.36 -14.93 32.64
CA LYS A 35 -13.21 -13.72 31.81
C LYS A 35 -11.83 -13.01 31.93
N GLY A 36 -10.85 -13.55 32.64
CA GLY A 36 -9.54 -12.90 32.85
C GLY A 36 -8.71 -12.73 31.57
N LYS A 37 -8.82 -13.67 30.61
CA LYS A 37 -8.10 -13.56 29.32
C LYS A 37 -8.59 -12.40 28.44
N TRP A 38 -9.84 -11.97 28.59
CA TRP A 38 -10.41 -10.89 27.79
C TRP A 38 -10.03 -9.50 28.34
N ILE A 39 -9.80 -9.39 29.65
CA ILE A 39 -9.43 -8.12 30.29
C ILE A 39 -7.96 -7.77 30.00
N VAL A 40 -7.06 -8.77 30.00
CA VAL A 40 -5.65 -8.57 29.62
C VAL A 40 -5.50 -8.27 28.13
N LEU A 41 -6.27 -8.95 27.27
CA LEU A 41 -6.30 -8.66 25.83
C LEU A 41 -6.86 -7.25 25.55
N ALA A 42 -7.93 -6.84 26.23
CA ALA A 42 -8.49 -5.50 26.09
C ALA A 42 -7.53 -4.40 26.59
N LEU A 43 -6.76 -4.65 27.65
CA LEU A 43 -5.74 -3.71 28.14
C LEU A 43 -4.52 -3.62 27.20
N ILE A 44 -4.09 -4.74 26.59
CA ILE A 44 -3.03 -4.73 25.58
C ILE A 44 -3.51 -3.99 24.32
N VAL A 45 -4.74 -4.24 23.86
CA VAL A 45 -5.35 -3.49 22.75
C VAL A 45 -5.50 -2.00 23.10
N ALA A 46 -5.90 -1.64 24.32
CA ALA A 46 -6.02 -0.24 24.74
C ALA A 46 -4.66 0.48 24.87
N VAL A 47 -3.60 -0.21 25.27
CA VAL A 47 -2.23 0.35 25.31
C VAL A 47 -1.65 0.46 23.90
N ILE A 48 -2.01 -0.44 22.96
CA ILE A 48 -1.66 -0.32 21.54
C ILE A 48 -2.39 0.86 20.89
N ILE A 49 -3.67 1.10 21.25
CA ILE A 49 -4.43 2.27 20.77
C ILE A 49 -3.87 3.58 21.35
N ALA A 50 -3.29 3.57 22.55
CA ALA A 50 -2.79 4.78 23.20
C ALA A 50 -1.42 5.27 22.67
N VAL A 51 -0.77 4.55 21.76
CA VAL A 51 0.53 4.94 21.17
C VAL A 51 0.42 5.36 19.70
N VAL A 52 -0.77 5.37 19.11
CA VAL A 52 -0.95 5.81 17.72
C VAL A 52 -1.57 7.21 17.67
N ALA A 53 -0.75 8.12 17.15
CA ALA A 53 -1.09 9.37 16.49
C ALA A 53 -1.94 10.39 17.27
N THR A 54 -1.32 11.53 17.57
CA THR A 54 -2.00 12.80 17.35
C THR A 54 -2.46 12.81 15.88
N GLN A 55 -3.71 12.44 15.63
CA GLN A 55 -4.32 12.59 14.31
C GLN A 55 -4.51 14.09 14.08
N ASP A 56 -3.59 14.68 13.32
CA ASP A 56 -3.83 15.97 12.70
C ASP A 56 -4.68 15.72 11.45
N ASN A 57 -5.77 16.47 11.28
CA ASN A 57 -6.59 16.44 10.06
C ASN A 57 -5.71 16.68 8.82
N PRO A 58 -6.09 16.21 7.63
CA PRO A 58 -5.40 16.54 6.39
C PRO A 58 -5.27 18.06 6.21
N GLN A 59 -4.04 18.56 6.10
CA GLN A 59 -3.75 19.99 5.95
C GLN A 59 -3.20 20.31 4.57
N LYS A 60 -3.72 21.37 3.97
CA LYS A 60 -3.06 22.00 2.81
C LYS A 60 -1.71 22.54 3.25
N VAL A 61 -0.63 22.08 2.61
CA VAL A 61 0.74 22.50 2.91
C VAL A 61 1.37 23.34 1.80
N GLY A 62 0.77 23.39 0.60
CA GLY A 62 1.28 24.20 -0.50
C GLY A 62 0.37 24.25 -1.72
N GLU A 63 0.84 24.98 -2.73
CA GLU A 63 0.32 25.01 -4.10
C GLU A 63 1.50 24.83 -5.07
N VAL A 64 1.27 24.19 -6.20
CA VAL A 64 2.25 24.09 -7.29
C VAL A 64 2.36 25.46 -7.97
N ASP A 65 3.43 26.21 -7.68
CA ASP A 65 3.76 27.44 -8.41
C ASP A 65 4.49 27.09 -9.72
N SER A 66 4.07 27.70 -10.83
CA SER A 66 4.65 27.48 -12.18
C SER A 66 6.12 27.94 -12.35
N SER A 67 6.88 28.10 -11.28
CA SER A 67 8.28 28.55 -11.30
C SER A 67 9.21 27.95 -10.23
N THR A 68 8.88 26.79 -9.63
CA THR A 68 9.78 26.14 -8.66
C THR A 68 9.82 24.62 -8.88
N HIS A 69 10.98 24.11 -9.32
CA HIS A 69 11.34 22.69 -9.16
C HIS A 69 11.42 22.42 -7.65
N GLY A 70 10.59 21.50 -7.18
CA GLY A 70 10.25 21.30 -5.77
C GLY A 70 11.30 20.49 -5.02
N GLN A 71 12.47 21.09 -4.80
CA GLN A 71 13.45 20.58 -3.86
C GLN A 71 13.07 21.00 -2.42
N THR A 72 12.44 20.12 -1.66
CA THR A 72 12.40 20.22 -0.18
C THR A 72 13.46 19.31 0.42
N THR A 73 14.66 19.85 0.61
CA THR A 73 15.70 19.26 1.46
C THR A 73 15.28 19.33 2.94
N PRO A 74 15.65 18.37 3.82
CA PRO A 74 15.31 18.42 5.24
C PRO A 74 16.11 19.53 5.94
N GLY A 75 15.53 20.73 5.99
CA GLY A 75 16.00 21.84 6.81
C GLY A 75 15.38 21.72 8.20
N ASN A 76 16.21 21.40 9.19
CA ASN A 76 15.83 21.39 10.60
C ASN A 76 15.61 22.84 11.07
N GLU A 77 14.41 23.38 10.86
CA GLU A 77 13.96 24.63 11.48
C GLU A 77 12.60 24.43 12.15
N SER A 78 12.64 24.35 13.48
CA SER A 78 11.48 24.50 14.33
C SER A 78 11.02 25.95 14.26
N THR A 79 10.13 26.24 13.30
CA THR A 79 9.48 27.55 13.17
C THR A 79 7.97 27.34 13.20
N THR A 80 7.32 27.98 14.15
CA THR A 80 5.88 27.95 14.39
C THR A 80 5.15 28.43 13.13
N GLN A 81 4.48 27.51 12.41
CA GLN A 81 3.69 27.86 11.22
C GLN A 81 2.45 28.68 11.62
N PRO A 82 2.12 29.75 10.88
CA PRO A 82 0.84 30.43 11.02
C PRO A 82 -0.27 29.51 10.52
N THR A 83 -1.31 29.33 11.33
CA THR A 83 -2.50 28.53 11.01
C THR A 83 -3.21 29.13 9.80
N SER A 84 -2.92 28.60 8.61
CA SER A 84 -3.69 28.84 7.39
C SER A 84 -5.11 28.30 7.60
N PRO A 85 -6.18 28.97 7.13
CA PRO A 85 -7.54 28.48 7.32
C PRO A 85 -7.69 27.05 6.76
N GLU A 86 -8.26 26.16 7.56
CA GLU A 86 -8.50 24.75 7.24
C GLU A 86 -9.34 24.66 5.96
N LYS A 87 -8.69 24.31 4.84
CA LYS A 87 -9.35 24.19 3.54
C LYS A 87 -10.10 22.86 3.52
N THR A 88 -11.42 22.91 3.34
CA THR A 88 -12.27 21.69 3.35
C THR A 88 -12.37 21.01 1.98
N GLN A 89 -11.87 21.66 0.91
CA GLN A 89 -11.93 21.16 -0.47
C GLN A 89 -10.65 21.50 -1.21
N TYR A 90 -10.14 20.55 -1.98
CA TYR A 90 -8.87 20.64 -2.69
C TYR A 90 -9.08 20.66 -4.21
N VAL A 91 -8.28 21.44 -4.94
CA VAL A 91 -8.33 21.61 -6.39
C VAL A 91 -6.99 21.26 -7.01
N VAL A 92 -6.94 21.15 -8.34
CA VAL A 92 -5.68 20.91 -9.07
C VAL A 92 -4.62 21.94 -8.69
N GLY A 93 -3.42 21.46 -8.40
CA GLY A 93 -2.28 22.22 -7.91
C GLY A 93 -2.15 22.28 -6.39
N ASP A 94 -3.17 21.87 -5.61
CA ASP A 94 -3.01 21.79 -4.17
C ASP A 94 -2.07 20.63 -3.76
N ILE A 95 -1.22 20.92 -2.76
CA ILE A 95 -0.40 19.93 -2.06
C ILE A 95 -0.92 19.84 -0.63
N LEU A 96 -1.21 18.63 -0.16
CA LEU A 96 -1.71 18.38 1.18
C LEU A 96 -0.95 17.23 1.86
N ARG A 97 -0.97 17.23 3.19
CA ARG A 97 -0.44 16.16 4.03
C ARG A 97 -1.49 15.61 4.96
N ASP A 98 -1.61 14.29 4.98
CA ASP A 98 -2.37 13.52 5.95
C ASP A 98 -1.40 12.61 6.72
N GLY A 99 -0.94 13.08 7.88
CA GLY A 99 0.22 12.50 8.56
C GLY A 99 1.47 12.50 7.66
N ASP A 100 2.03 11.31 7.43
CA ASP A 100 3.22 11.10 6.60
C ASP A 100 2.90 10.98 5.09
N LEU A 101 1.62 10.90 4.72
CA LEU A 101 1.20 10.85 3.33
C LEU A 101 1.13 12.27 2.74
N GLU A 102 1.96 12.53 1.74
CA GLU A 102 1.84 13.72 0.90
C GLU A 102 1.02 13.39 -0.36
N ILE A 103 0.08 14.26 -0.71
CA ILE A 103 -0.80 14.11 -1.87
C ILE A 103 -0.70 15.39 -2.71
N VAL A 104 -0.53 15.22 -4.02
CA VAL A 104 -0.58 16.30 -5.00
C VAL A 104 -1.71 16.01 -5.97
N TYR A 105 -2.66 16.94 -6.13
CA TYR A 105 -3.69 16.85 -7.18
C TYR A 105 -3.14 17.48 -8.45
N ILE A 106 -2.61 16.65 -9.36
CA ILE A 106 -1.76 17.09 -10.48
C ILE A 106 -2.57 17.72 -11.60
N ALA A 107 -3.59 17.02 -12.07
CA ALA A 107 -4.35 17.39 -13.25
C ALA A 107 -5.74 16.75 -13.23
N SER A 108 -6.65 17.31 -14.00
CA SER A 108 -7.98 16.76 -14.24
C SER A 108 -8.46 17.13 -15.63
N GLY A 109 -9.36 16.34 -16.19
CA GLY A 109 -9.94 16.63 -17.51
C GLY A 109 -10.87 15.53 -18.00
N ASP A 110 -11.25 15.62 -19.27
CA ASP A 110 -12.01 14.56 -19.93
C ASP A 110 -11.06 13.40 -20.28
N TYR A 111 -11.50 12.16 -20.05
CA TYR A 111 -10.77 10.94 -20.39
C TYR A 111 -11.31 10.35 -21.69
N VAL A 112 -10.41 10.07 -22.63
CA VAL A 112 -10.75 9.46 -23.91
C VAL A 112 -10.50 7.97 -23.83
N GLU A 113 -11.57 7.18 -23.86
CA GLU A 113 -11.47 5.73 -23.96
C GLU A 113 -11.15 5.31 -25.40
N GLU A 114 -10.04 4.62 -25.60
CA GLU A 114 -9.63 4.12 -26.92
C GLU A 114 -10.37 2.82 -27.28
N ASN A 115 -10.76 2.03 -26.28
CA ASN A 115 -11.47 0.79 -26.49
C ASN A 115 -12.95 1.06 -26.79
N GLN A 116 -13.35 0.80 -28.03
CA GLN A 116 -14.74 0.98 -28.48
C GLN A 116 -15.78 0.19 -27.67
N ALA A 117 -15.38 -0.91 -27.02
CA ALA A 117 -16.27 -1.71 -26.19
C ALA A 117 -16.48 -1.14 -24.78
N LEU A 118 -15.66 -0.18 -24.37
CA LEU A 118 -15.64 0.39 -23.02
C LEU A 118 -16.09 1.85 -22.97
N GLN A 119 -16.61 2.39 -24.08
CA GLN A 119 -17.12 3.76 -24.17
C GLN A 119 -18.16 4.06 -23.08
N PRO A 120 -18.27 5.32 -22.62
CA PRO A 120 -19.29 5.71 -21.66
C PRO A 120 -20.70 5.48 -22.23
N LYS A 121 -21.69 5.34 -21.35
CA LYS A 121 -23.09 5.20 -21.76
C LYS A 121 -23.58 6.48 -22.41
N GLU A 122 -24.68 6.39 -23.16
CA GLU A 122 -25.31 7.57 -23.78
C GLU A 122 -25.65 8.63 -22.71
N GLY A 123 -25.20 9.87 -22.92
CA GLY A 123 -25.37 10.98 -21.99
C GLY A 123 -24.34 11.05 -20.85
N GLU A 124 -23.36 10.15 -20.84
CA GLU A 124 -22.21 10.18 -19.93
C GLU A 124 -20.91 10.47 -20.69
N LYS A 125 -19.93 10.98 -19.95
CA LYS A 125 -18.53 11.07 -20.37
C LYS A 125 -17.62 10.51 -19.27
N TYR A 126 -16.40 10.13 -19.64
CA TYR A 126 -15.37 9.85 -18.66
C TYR A 126 -14.57 11.11 -18.34
N ILE A 127 -14.25 11.29 -17.06
CA ILE A 127 -13.28 12.28 -16.58
C ILE A 127 -12.13 11.55 -15.88
N PHE A 128 -10.96 12.17 -15.80
CA PHE A 128 -9.86 11.70 -14.98
C PHE A 128 -9.48 12.72 -13.90
N LEU A 129 -8.95 12.20 -12.79
CA LEU A 129 -8.19 12.96 -11.79
C LEU A 129 -6.84 12.28 -11.62
N GLN A 130 -5.76 13.05 -11.82
CA GLN A 130 -4.39 12.59 -11.70
C GLN A 130 -3.80 13.03 -10.36
N PHE A 131 -3.13 12.10 -9.68
CA PHE A 131 -2.53 12.34 -8.37
C PHE A 131 -1.09 11.83 -8.33
N ALA A 132 -0.27 12.47 -7.50
CA ALA A 132 0.94 11.87 -6.96
C ALA A 132 0.78 11.69 -5.45
N PHE A 133 1.31 10.57 -4.96
CA PHE A 133 1.38 10.23 -3.55
C PHE A 133 2.82 9.93 -3.17
N ALA A 134 3.24 10.39 -1.99
CA ALA A 134 4.56 10.09 -1.47
C ALA A 134 4.50 9.79 0.03
N ASN A 135 5.20 8.73 0.45
CA ASN A 135 5.44 8.48 1.85
C ASN A 135 6.62 9.34 2.33
N ARG A 136 6.32 10.36 3.14
CA ARG A 136 7.29 11.29 3.72
C ARG A 136 7.70 10.93 5.15
N GLY A 137 7.21 9.80 5.66
CA GLY A 137 7.59 9.27 6.95
C GLY A 137 8.99 8.63 6.93
N GLU A 138 9.53 8.37 8.11
CA GLU A 138 10.82 7.66 8.29
C GLU A 138 10.64 6.16 8.53
N SER A 139 9.40 5.70 8.75
CA SER A 139 9.08 4.30 9.04
C SER A 139 7.64 3.97 8.69
N GLY A 140 7.37 2.70 8.44
CA GLY A 140 6.02 2.21 8.16
C GLY A 140 5.62 2.40 6.70
N ASP A 141 4.89 1.41 6.21
CA ASP A 141 4.35 1.43 4.85
C ASP A 141 3.04 2.22 4.81
N ILE A 142 2.82 2.95 3.73
CA ILE A 142 1.54 3.60 3.42
C ILE A 142 0.93 2.92 2.19
N SER A 143 -0.28 2.36 2.33
CA SER A 143 -0.99 1.75 1.20
C SER A 143 -1.97 2.74 0.58
N ILE A 144 -1.83 2.98 -0.72
CA ILE A 144 -2.73 3.79 -1.53
C ILE A 144 -3.52 2.88 -2.44
N SER A 145 -4.82 3.17 -2.59
CA SER A 145 -5.69 2.40 -3.47
C SER A 145 -6.71 3.29 -4.17
N SER A 146 -6.86 3.11 -5.49
CA SER A 146 -7.91 3.72 -6.29
C SER A 146 -9.33 3.32 -5.82
N PHE A 147 -9.47 2.18 -5.14
CA PHE A 147 -10.73 1.77 -4.51
C PHE A 147 -11.13 2.61 -3.28
N SER A 148 -10.25 3.49 -2.80
CA SER A 148 -10.55 4.39 -1.67
C SER A 148 -11.17 5.71 -2.11
N PHE A 149 -11.56 5.82 -3.38
CA PHE A 149 -12.12 7.01 -3.99
C PHE A 149 -13.59 6.80 -4.39
N ASP A 150 -14.44 7.75 -4.00
CA ASP A 150 -15.84 7.85 -4.41
C ASP A 150 -16.04 9.14 -5.21
N CYS A 151 -16.78 9.10 -6.32
CA CYS A 151 -17.11 10.30 -7.10
C CYS A 151 -18.61 10.59 -7.05
N TYR A 152 -18.96 11.88 -6.99
CA TYR A 152 -20.33 12.37 -6.99
C TYR A 152 -20.50 13.46 -8.04
N ALA A 153 -21.42 13.27 -8.99
CA ALA A 153 -21.83 14.26 -9.97
C ALA A 153 -23.22 14.79 -9.58
N ASP A 154 -23.33 16.10 -9.35
CA ASP A 154 -24.55 16.78 -8.88
C ASP A 154 -25.20 16.11 -7.65
N GLY A 155 -24.37 15.53 -6.77
CA GLY A 155 -24.80 14.82 -5.55
C GLY A 155 -25.20 13.35 -5.75
N TYR A 156 -25.12 12.82 -6.97
CA TYR A 156 -25.35 11.39 -7.27
C TYR A 156 -24.02 10.67 -7.43
N ALA A 157 -23.92 9.45 -6.89
CA ALA A 157 -22.73 8.63 -7.05
C ALA A 157 -22.47 8.31 -8.54
N ALA A 158 -21.23 8.50 -8.96
CA ALA A 158 -20.71 8.18 -10.28
C ALA A 158 -20.04 6.79 -10.27
N GLU A 159 -20.03 6.11 -11.42
CA GLU A 159 -19.36 4.81 -11.55
C GLU A 159 -17.86 5.03 -11.81
N THR A 160 -17.00 4.31 -11.09
CA THR A 160 -15.56 4.29 -11.37
C THR A 160 -15.26 3.47 -12.62
N HIS A 161 -14.44 4.02 -13.52
CA HIS A 161 -13.92 3.36 -14.69
C HIS A 161 -12.50 2.84 -14.42
N TYR A 162 -12.39 1.59 -13.98
CA TYR A 162 -11.12 0.95 -13.60
C TYR A 162 -10.26 0.49 -14.79
N TRP A 163 -10.75 0.58 -16.02
CA TRP A 163 -10.05 0.07 -17.21
C TRP A 163 -9.06 1.07 -17.79
N ASN A 164 -8.16 1.57 -16.94
CA ASN A 164 -7.03 2.40 -17.35
C ASN A 164 -5.70 1.76 -16.95
N ASP A 165 -4.64 2.07 -17.69
CA ASP A 165 -3.29 1.50 -17.49
C ASP A 165 -2.38 2.36 -16.60
N GLN A 166 -2.93 3.42 -15.99
CA GLN A 166 -2.20 4.36 -15.12
C GLN A 166 -2.77 4.39 -13.70
N ASP A 167 -3.14 3.21 -13.16
CA ASP A 167 -3.53 3.07 -11.76
C ASP A 167 -2.36 3.44 -10.84
N PHE A 168 -2.65 4.17 -9.76
CA PHE A 168 -1.67 4.60 -8.77
C PHE A 168 -1.63 3.72 -7.51
N SER A 169 -2.40 2.63 -7.44
CA SER A 169 -2.45 1.80 -6.24
C SER A 169 -1.09 1.19 -5.97
N ALA A 170 -0.58 1.40 -4.76
CA ALA A 170 0.76 1.00 -4.39
C ALA A 170 0.86 0.86 -2.88
N THR A 171 1.78 0.02 -2.42
CA THR A 171 2.34 0.14 -1.07
C THR A 171 3.60 0.99 -1.18
N LEU A 172 3.73 2.01 -0.34
CA LEU A 172 4.86 2.94 -0.34
C LEU A 172 5.63 2.78 0.96
N SER A 173 6.82 2.18 0.89
CA SER A 173 7.79 2.26 1.99
C SER A 173 8.32 3.71 2.13
N PRO A 174 9.01 4.05 3.25
CA PRO A 174 9.54 5.39 3.48
C PRO A 174 10.32 5.95 2.28
N GLY A 175 9.99 7.17 1.86
CA GLY A 175 10.62 7.85 0.72
C GLY A 175 10.04 7.48 -0.66
N ARG A 176 9.26 6.40 -0.76
CA ARG A 176 8.68 5.97 -2.04
C ARG A 176 7.46 6.78 -2.45
N SER A 177 7.22 6.80 -3.75
CA SER A 177 6.13 7.55 -4.36
C SER A 177 5.41 6.75 -5.45
N THR A 178 4.22 7.20 -5.82
CA THR A 178 3.44 6.68 -6.95
C THR A 178 2.69 7.82 -7.62
N THR A 179 2.38 7.67 -8.90
CA THR A 179 1.61 8.63 -9.68
C THR A 179 0.72 7.89 -10.66
N GLY A 180 -0.43 8.47 -10.96
CA GLY A 180 -1.40 7.88 -11.88
C GLY A 180 -2.71 8.65 -11.88
N TYR A 181 -3.73 8.10 -12.52
CA TYR A 181 -5.06 8.71 -12.52
C TYR A 181 -6.16 7.69 -12.23
N ILE A 182 -7.28 8.22 -11.76
CA ILE A 182 -8.53 7.51 -11.60
C ILE A 182 -9.59 8.12 -12.51
N CYS A 183 -10.41 7.28 -13.14
CA CYS A 183 -11.45 7.72 -14.07
C CYS A 183 -12.85 7.45 -13.52
N PHE A 184 -13.80 8.34 -13.83
CA PHE A 184 -15.21 8.22 -13.44
C PHE A 184 -16.14 8.52 -14.61
N ALA A 185 -17.27 7.80 -14.66
CA ALA A 185 -18.38 8.08 -15.57
C ALA A 185 -19.32 9.11 -14.95
N VAL A 186 -19.43 10.28 -15.58
CA VAL A 186 -20.27 11.38 -15.12
C VAL A 186 -21.23 11.83 -16.22
N PRO A 187 -22.42 12.36 -15.90
CA PRO A 187 -23.30 12.96 -16.91
C PRO A 187 -22.60 14.08 -17.69
N GLU A 188 -22.83 14.17 -19.01
CA GLU A 188 -22.24 15.21 -19.87
C GLU A 188 -22.57 16.64 -19.40
N ASN A 189 -23.74 16.81 -18.78
CA ASN A 189 -24.27 18.08 -18.30
C ASN A 189 -24.07 18.31 -16.80
N ALA A 190 -23.25 17.50 -16.13
CA ALA A 190 -22.97 17.64 -14.71
C ALA A 190 -22.45 19.06 -14.38
N GLN A 191 -23.00 19.70 -13.34
CA GLN A 191 -22.63 21.07 -12.96
C GLN A 191 -21.58 21.11 -11.85
N LYS A 192 -21.63 20.14 -10.94
CA LYS A 192 -20.68 20.01 -9.83
C LYS A 192 -20.22 18.58 -9.73
N ILE A 193 -18.91 18.37 -9.69
CA ILE A 193 -18.32 17.04 -9.53
C ILE A 193 -17.35 17.10 -8.34
N GLU A 194 -17.59 16.23 -7.36
CA GLU A 194 -16.81 16.11 -6.13
C GLU A 194 -16.28 14.69 -6.01
N VAL A 195 -15.01 14.55 -5.64
CA VAL A 195 -14.36 13.25 -5.43
C VAL A 195 -13.89 13.17 -3.98
N GLU A 196 -14.29 12.13 -3.28
CA GLU A 196 -13.91 11.87 -1.90
C GLU A 196 -12.84 10.79 -1.87
N TYR A 197 -11.75 11.04 -1.15
CA TYR A 197 -10.73 10.05 -0.84
C TYR A 197 -10.79 9.72 0.64
N THR A 198 -10.78 8.44 1.00
CA THR A 198 -10.70 7.97 2.38
C THR A 198 -9.31 7.39 2.63
N PRO A 199 -8.38 8.16 3.22
CA PRO A 199 -7.06 7.64 3.58
C PRO A 199 -7.21 6.48 4.56
N ASN A 200 -6.46 5.39 4.35
CA ASN A 200 -6.50 4.22 5.22
C ASN A 200 -7.96 3.75 5.50
N PHE A 201 -8.69 3.38 4.45
CA PHE A 201 -10.12 3.00 4.47
C PHE A 201 -10.56 2.12 5.64
N PHE A 202 -9.68 1.27 6.18
CA PHE A 202 -9.97 0.39 7.32
C PHE A 202 -9.93 1.07 8.69
N LEU A 203 -9.31 2.25 8.81
CA LEU A 203 -8.97 2.89 10.07
C LEU A 203 -9.49 4.33 10.18
N SER A 204 -9.65 5.05 9.06
CA SER A 204 -10.17 6.43 9.06
C SER A 204 -11.62 6.48 8.59
N SER A 205 -12.38 7.40 9.19
CA SER A 205 -13.67 7.85 8.65
C SER A 205 -13.61 9.25 8.06
N GLU A 206 -12.44 9.89 8.11
CA GLU A 206 -12.25 11.22 7.54
C GLU A 206 -12.02 11.13 6.04
N LYS A 207 -12.65 12.04 5.33
CA LYS A 207 -12.62 12.11 3.87
C LYS A 207 -11.95 13.38 3.43
N ILE A 208 -11.04 13.25 2.48
CA ILE A 208 -10.44 14.36 1.76
C ILE A 208 -11.34 14.63 0.55
N HIS A 209 -11.77 15.87 0.37
CA HIS A 209 -12.66 16.25 -0.72
C HIS A 209 -11.88 16.98 -1.81
N PHE A 210 -11.87 16.43 -3.02
CA PHE A 210 -11.34 17.04 -4.22
C PHE A 210 -12.49 17.59 -5.09
N LEU A 211 -12.29 18.76 -5.68
CA LEU A 211 -13.23 19.38 -6.62
C LEU A 211 -12.70 19.23 -8.04
N PHE A 212 -13.53 18.70 -8.93
CA PHE A 212 -13.23 18.68 -10.36
C PHE A 212 -13.69 19.98 -11.00
N GLU A 213 -12.74 20.74 -11.55
CA GLU A 213 -12.97 22.07 -12.16
C GLU A 213 -12.81 22.06 -13.70
N GLY A 214 -13.00 20.89 -14.31
CA GLY A 214 -12.77 20.69 -15.75
C GLY A 214 -11.32 20.41 -16.08
N GLU A 215 -10.89 20.81 -17.29
CA GLU A 215 -9.50 20.66 -17.72
C GLU A 215 -8.57 21.62 -16.96
N LYS A 216 -7.69 21.03 -16.16
CA LYS A 216 -6.68 21.72 -15.36
C LYS A 216 -5.41 20.89 -15.34
N ASP A 217 -4.28 21.56 -15.36
CA ASP A 217 -2.96 20.95 -15.19
C ASP A 217 -2.11 21.90 -14.36
N SER A 218 -1.57 21.38 -13.26
CA SER A 218 -0.65 22.12 -12.38
C SER A 218 0.76 22.26 -12.97
N GLY A 219 1.11 21.43 -13.95
CA GLY A 219 2.47 21.28 -14.46
C GLY A 219 3.39 20.52 -13.49
N PHE A 220 2.86 19.95 -12.40
CA PHE A 220 3.66 19.14 -11.49
C PHE A 220 4.28 17.96 -12.24
N GLN A 221 5.55 17.75 -12.00
CA GLN A 221 6.29 16.60 -12.48
C GLN A 221 6.96 15.95 -11.27
N TYR A 222 6.90 14.63 -11.19
CA TYR A 222 7.63 13.91 -10.16
C TYR A 222 9.13 14.08 -10.39
N GLU A 223 9.86 14.44 -9.34
CA GLU A 223 11.32 14.49 -9.37
C GLU A 223 11.88 13.09 -9.05
N PRO A 224 12.61 12.45 -9.99
CA PRO A 224 13.16 11.10 -9.78
C PRO A 224 14.12 11.06 -8.59
N ASP A 225 13.93 10.10 -7.67
CA ASP A 225 14.93 9.79 -6.65
C ASP A 225 15.91 8.76 -7.18
N THR A 226 17.01 9.26 -7.74
CA THR A 226 18.08 8.44 -8.31
C THR A 226 19.15 8.07 -7.26
N THR A 227 18.85 8.15 -5.96
CA THR A 227 19.77 7.81 -4.88
C THR A 227 19.58 6.33 -4.49
N PRO A 228 20.57 5.44 -4.73
CA PRO A 228 20.43 4.05 -4.31
C PRO A 228 20.40 3.91 -2.79
N SER A 229 19.57 2.99 -2.29
CA SER A 229 19.54 2.60 -0.88
C SER A 229 20.89 1.99 -0.50
N GLN A 230 21.46 2.45 0.62
CA GLN A 230 22.81 2.03 1.04
C GLN A 230 22.88 0.56 1.44
N ASP A 231 21.76 -0.02 1.85
CA ASP A 231 21.56 -1.40 2.29
C ASP A 231 20.99 -2.30 1.19
N ALA A 232 20.92 -1.83 -0.06
CA ALA A 232 20.45 -2.62 -1.19
C ALA A 232 21.42 -3.78 -1.51
N HIS A 233 20.91 -5.00 -1.42
CA HIS A 233 21.62 -6.24 -1.72
C HIS A 233 21.82 -6.42 -3.23
N GLN A 234 23.00 -6.93 -3.61
CA GLN A 234 23.39 -7.15 -4.99
C GLN A 234 23.15 -8.61 -5.41
N VAL A 235 23.09 -8.85 -6.72
CA VAL A 235 23.02 -10.22 -7.27
C VAL A 235 24.19 -11.05 -6.73
N GLY A 236 23.88 -12.21 -6.17
CA GLY A 236 24.81 -13.13 -5.50
C GLY A 236 24.79 -13.02 -3.98
N ASP A 237 24.22 -11.96 -3.41
CA ASP A 237 24.13 -11.78 -1.96
C ASP A 237 23.17 -12.78 -1.32
N VAL A 238 23.44 -13.02 -0.03
CA VAL A 238 22.65 -13.86 0.85
C VAL A 238 22.25 -13.05 2.07
N VAL A 239 20.94 -12.93 2.29
CA VAL A 239 20.34 -12.27 3.45
C VAL A 239 19.83 -13.35 4.39
N GLU A 240 20.31 -13.35 5.64
CA GLU A 240 19.95 -14.37 6.63
C GLU A 240 19.41 -13.70 7.89
N SER A 241 18.27 -14.20 8.37
CA SER A 241 17.62 -13.84 9.63
C SER A 241 17.40 -15.11 10.45
N ASP A 242 16.95 -14.97 11.70
CA ASP A 242 16.62 -16.12 12.55
C ASP A 242 15.55 -17.05 11.94
N SER A 243 14.67 -16.52 11.08
CA SER A 243 13.56 -17.28 10.50
C SER A 243 13.75 -17.69 9.05
N MET A 244 14.60 -17.00 8.30
CA MET A 244 14.66 -17.16 6.85
C MET A 244 16.01 -16.78 6.28
N LYS A 245 16.39 -17.52 5.23
CA LYS A 245 17.52 -17.21 4.36
C LYS A 245 17.03 -16.93 2.95
N ILE A 246 17.49 -15.84 2.38
CA ILE A 246 17.16 -15.37 1.04
C ILE A 246 18.47 -15.31 0.24
N THR A 247 18.51 -15.93 -0.93
CA THR A 247 19.61 -15.82 -1.87
C THR A 247 19.12 -15.08 -3.10
N TYR A 248 19.71 -13.93 -3.40
CA TYR A 248 19.38 -13.16 -4.60
C TYR A 248 20.20 -13.69 -5.79
N LYS A 249 19.56 -14.48 -6.66
CA LYS A 249 20.27 -15.26 -7.68
C LYS A 249 20.57 -14.50 -8.97
N GLY A 250 19.75 -13.50 -9.31
CA GLY A 250 19.90 -12.78 -10.58
C GLY A 250 18.82 -11.74 -10.84
N CYS A 251 19.14 -10.82 -11.72
CA CYS A 251 18.22 -9.85 -12.30
C CYS A 251 18.53 -9.68 -13.78
N GLU A 252 17.54 -9.91 -14.65
CA GLU A 252 17.71 -9.88 -16.10
C GLU A 252 16.53 -9.18 -16.78
N ILE A 253 16.77 -8.64 -17.98
CA ILE A 253 15.69 -8.17 -18.85
C ILE A 253 14.92 -9.40 -19.35
N TYR A 254 13.60 -9.37 -19.19
CA TYR A 254 12.72 -10.42 -19.67
C TYR A 254 12.00 -9.98 -20.95
N THR A 255 12.03 -10.85 -21.96
CA THR A 255 11.22 -10.71 -23.17
C THR A 255 10.20 -11.84 -23.21
N SER A 256 8.92 -11.49 -23.28
CA SER A 256 7.86 -12.52 -23.39
C SER A 256 7.88 -13.16 -24.78
N ASP A 257 7.73 -14.47 -24.82
CA ASP A 257 7.46 -15.21 -26.07
C ASP A 257 6.04 -14.96 -26.61
N ASN A 258 5.15 -14.41 -25.78
CA ASN A 258 3.80 -14.05 -26.17
C ASN A 258 3.79 -12.63 -26.77
N MET A 259 3.53 -12.54 -28.08
CA MET A 259 3.49 -11.26 -28.80
C MET A 259 2.44 -10.26 -28.31
N PHE A 260 1.46 -10.71 -27.52
CA PHE A 260 0.42 -9.87 -26.91
C PHE A 260 0.78 -9.39 -25.49
N ILE A 261 1.86 -9.93 -24.90
CA ILE A 261 2.36 -9.54 -23.59
C ILE A 261 3.65 -8.75 -23.82
N LYS A 262 3.50 -7.44 -23.93
CA LYS A 262 4.60 -6.52 -24.17
C LYS A 262 4.53 -5.38 -23.17
N PRO A 263 5.69 -4.86 -22.75
CA PRO A 263 5.69 -3.67 -21.93
C PRO A 263 5.09 -2.49 -22.70
N LYS A 264 4.57 -1.51 -21.97
CA LYS A 264 4.16 -0.23 -22.55
C LYS A 264 5.36 0.48 -23.21
N GLU A 265 5.07 1.43 -24.10
CA GLU A 265 6.11 2.19 -24.78
C GLU A 265 7.05 2.89 -23.79
N GLY A 266 8.36 2.77 -24.00
CA GLY A 266 9.37 3.30 -23.08
C GLY A 266 9.65 2.45 -21.84
N TYR A 267 9.04 1.26 -21.72
CA TYR A 267 9.22 0.36 -20.58
C TYR A 267 9.80 -1.00 -21.02
N GLN A 268 10.32 -1.74 -20.05
CA GLN A 268 10.82 -3.10 -20.19
C GLN A 268 10.40 -3.95 -18.99
N TYR A 269 10.36 -5.27 -19.17
CA TYR A 269 10.24 -6.18 -18.04
C TYR A 269 11.61 -6.54 -17.50
N ILE A 270 11.74 -6.50 -16.17
CA ILE A 270 12.86 -7.10 -15.45
C ILE A 270 12.37 -8.26 -14.61
N THR A 271 13.16 -9.33 -14.52
CA THR A 271 12.86 -10.49 -13.69
C THR A 271 13.96 -10.70 -12.66
N CYS A 272 13.60 -10.70 -11.39
CA CYS A 272 14.48 -11.06 -10.29
C CYS A 272 14.26 -12.52 -9.88
N THR A 273 15.34 -13.28 -9.72
CA THR A 273 15.31 -14.67 -9.28
C THR A 273 15.79 -14.79 -7.84
N PHE A 274 15.03 -15.49 -7.01
CA PHE A 274 15.34 -15.69 -5.60
C PHE A 274 15.33 -17.18 -5.23
N GLU A 275 16.07 -17.54 -4.18
CA GLU A 275 15.87 -18.76 -3.41
C GLU A 275 15.62 -18.41 -1.96
N PHE A 276 14.63 -19.06 -1.37
CA PHE A 276 14.27 -18.92 0.03
C PHE A 276 14.43 -20.25 0.74
N GLU A 277 14.88 -20.20 1.98
CA GLU A 277 14.95 -21.32 2.91
C GLU A 277 14.33 -20.91 4.25
N ASN A 278 13.36 -21.69 4.71
CA ASN A 278 12.76 -21.50 6.02
C ASN A 278 13.68 -22.06 7.11
N LEU A 279 14.24 -21.18 7.94
CA LEU A 279 15.10 -21.53 9.07
C LEU A 279 14.32 -21.67 10.39
N SER A 280 13.05 -21.27 10.41
CA SER A 280 12.19 -21.35 11.58
C SER A 280 11.51 -22.72 11.75
N ASP A 281 10.91 -22.93 12.92
CA ASP A 281 10.07 -24.10 13.21
C ASP A 281 8.61 -23.94 12.73
N ALA A 282 8.22 -22.73 12.30
CA ALA A 282 6.88 -22.43 11.82
C ALA A 282 6.84 -22.42 10.29
N ASP A 283 5.66 -22.67 9.70
CA ASP A 283 5.50 -22.53 8.25
C ASP A 283 5.68 -21.06 7.83
N GLN A 284 6.45 -20.84 6.76
CA GLN A 284 6.63 -19.53 6.12
C GLN A 284 5.87 -19.50 4.80
N TYR A 285 5.19 -18.39 4.54
CA TYR A 285 4.46 -18.16 3.30
C TYR A 285 5.22 -17.11 2.51
N ILE A 286 5.52 -17.40 1.25
CA ILE A 286 6.28 -16.50 0.40
C ILE A 286 5.57 -16.45 -0.94
N THR A 287 5.19 -15.24 -1.34
CA THR A 287 4.45 -14.99 -2.57
C THR A 287 5.03 -13.76 -3.28
N VAL A 288 4.83 -13.71 -4.59
CA VAL A 288 5.14 -12.54 -5.42
C VAL A 288 4.52 -11.24 -4.89
N TYR A 289 3.40 -11.31 -4.17
CA TYR A 289 2.74 -10.16 -3.55
C TYR A 289 3.45 -9.61 -2.31
N ASP A 290 4.48 -10.30 -1.80
CA ASP A 290 5.33 -9.80 -0.73
C ASP A 290 6.42 -8.87 -1.28
N PHE A 291 6.43 -8.60 -2.59
CA PHE A 291 7.41 -7.77 -3.25
C PHE A 291 6.78 -6.52 -3.87
N ASP A 292 7.42 -5.38 -3.62
CA ASP A 292 7.17 -4.12 -4.32
C ASP A 292 8.41 -3.76 -5.17
N CYS A 293 8.22 -2.94 -6.19
CA CYS A 293 9.32 -2.48 -7.05
C CYS A 293 9.23 -0.97 -7.23
N TYR A 294 10.37 -0.29 -7.18
CA TYR A 294 10.47 1.14 -7.39
C TYR A 294 11.58 1.44 -8.40
N ALA A 295 11.27 2.26 -9.40
CA ALA A 295 12.23 2.81 -10.35
C ALA A 295 12.37 4.32 -10.10
N ASP A 296 13.58 4.76 -9.76
CA ASP A 296 13.87 6.14 -9.35
C ASP A 296 12.87 6.69 -8.31
N GLY A 297 12.49 5.85 -7.34
CA GLY A 297 11.55 6.18 -6.27
C GLY A 297 10.06 5.99 -6.61
N LEU A 298 9.69 5.77 -7.88
CA LEU A 298 8.30 5.53 -8.30
C LEU A 298 7.92 4.05 -8.31
N SER A 299 6.76 3.74 -7.74
CA SER A 299 6.16 2.40 -7.78
C SER A 299 6.02 1.86 -9.20
N CYS A 300 6.40 0.60 -9.38
CA CYS A 300 6.36 -0.12 -10.65
C CYS A 300 5.40 -1.31 -10.58
N ASN A 301 4.72 -1.60 -11.69
CA ASN A 301 3.72 -2.66 -11.72
C ASN A 301 4.36 -4.05 -11.73
N GLY A 302 3.86 -4.93 -10.86
CA GLY A 302 4.15 -6.37 -10.90
C GLY A 302 3.53 -7.02 -12.15
N CYS A 303 4.27 -7.95 -12.74
CA CYS A 303 3.86 -8.69 -13.93
C CYS A 303 3.81 -10.20 -13.66
N TYR A 304 2.61 -10.78 -13.73
CA TYR A 304 2.33 -12.15 -13.26
C TYR A 304 2.11 -13.12 -14.43
N ILE A 305 3.08 -13.15 -15.35
CA ILE A 305 2.95 -13.84 -16.65
C ILE A 305 3.82 -15.09 -16.79
N ARG A 306 4.72 -15.34 -15.82
CA ARG A 306 5.68 -16.45 -15.87
C ARG A 306 5.15 -17.69 -15.13
N ASP A 307 5.62 -18.86 -15.54
CA ASP A 307 5.28 -20.14 -14.90
C ASP A 307 6.08 -20.40 -13.61
N ASP A 308 7.23 -19.72 -13.44
CA ASP A 308 8.13 -19.87 -12.30
C ASP A 308 7.95 -18.76 -11.24
N VAL A 309 6.77 -18.13 -11.22
CA VAL A 309 6.42 -17.10 -10.24
C VAL A 309 6.53 -17.65 -8.82
N LEU A 310 7.11 -16.84 -7.95
CA LEU A 310 7.34 -17.21 -6.57
C LEU A 310 6.02 -17.33 -5.79
N SER A 311 5.67 -18.55 -5.40
CA SER A 311 4.51 -18.84 -4.55
C SER A 311 4.73 -20.17 -3.84
N ALA A 312 4.95 -20.14 -2.53
CA ALA A 312 5.20 -21.35 -1.77
C ALA A 312 4.81 -21.21 -0.29
N THR A 313 4.42 -22.34 0.30
CA THR A 313 4.41 -22.54 1.75
C THR A 313 5.58 -23.44 2.10
N LEU A 314 6.52 -22.93 2.90
CA LEU A 314 7.72 -23.63 3.32
C LEU A 314 7.54 -24.10 4.76
N SER A 315 7.51 -25.42 4.97
CA SER A 315 7.74 -25.98 6.30
C SER A 315 9.20 -25.84 6.73
N SER A 316 9.49 -26.04 8.02
CA SER A 316 10.84 -25.92 8.58
C SER A 316 11.89 -26.67 7.75
N GLY A 317 13.00 -25.99 7.43
CA GLY A 317 14.13 -26.49 6.64
C GLY A 317 13.82 -26.68 5.15
N ARG A 318 12.63 -26.30 4.66
CA ARG A 318 12.31 -26.38 3.23
C ARG A 318 12.76 -25.14 2.48
N LYS A 319 12.97 -25.33 1.18
CA LYS A 319 13.38 -24.29 0.25
C LYS A 319 12.40 -24.13 -0.89
N THR A 320 12.33 -22.93 -1.45
CA THR A 320 11.75 -22.67 -2.78
C THR A 320 12.69 -21.78 -3.59
N SER A 321 12.57 -21.81 -4.91
CA SER A 321 13.21 -20.85 -5.79
C SER A 321 12.21 -20.46 -6.87
N GLY A 322 12.19 -19.19 -7.24
CA GLY A 322 11.23 -18.66 -8.19
C GLY A 322 11.55 -17.23 -8.55
N THR A 323 10.65 -16.62 -9.32
CA THR A 323 10.85 -15.30 -9.89
C THR A 323 9.77 -14.31 -9.48
N VAL A 324 10.13 -13.03 -9.51
CA VAL A 324 9.22 -11.90 -9.50
C VAL A 324 9.57 -11.02 -10.69
N THR A 325 8.57 -10.50 -11.39
CA THR A 325 8.76 -9.71 -12.61
C THR A 325 8.04 -8.38 -12.47
N PHE A 326 8.68 -7.30 -12.94
CA PHE A 326 8.15 -5.95 -12.87
C PHE A 326 8.31 -5.24 -14.21
N GLU A 327 7.39 -4.34 -14.52
CA GLU A 327 7.48 -3.41 -15.65
C GLU A 327 8.10 -2.09 -15.19
N VAL A 328 9.25 -1.72 -15.75
CA VAL A 328 10.05 -0.56 -15.33
C VAL A 328 10.44 0.31 -16.54
N PRO A 329 10.65 1.63 -16.37
CA PRO A 329 11.16 2.49 -17.44
C PRO A 329 12.53 2.01 -17.95
N VAL A 330 12.77 2.13 -19.26
CA VAL A 330 14.06 1.73 -19.87
C VAL A 330 15.22 2.64 -19.46
N ASP A 331 14.93 3.87 -19.09
CA ASP A 331 15.89 4.91 -18.69
C ASP A 331 16.06 5.04 -17.17
N ALA A 332 15.41 4.17 -16.39
CA ALA A 332 15.51 4.16 -14.94
C ALA A 332 16.97 4.10 -14.45
N THR A 333 17.34 5.01 -13.57
CA THR A 333 18.72 5.10 -13.06
C THR A 333 18.95 4.11 -11.92
N VAL A 334 17.99 4.03 -10.99
CA VAL A 334 17.94 3.12 -9.85
C VAL A 334 16.68 2.28 -9.97
N ILE A 335 16.81 0.97 -9.77
CA ILE A 335 15.66 0.07 -9.68
C ILE A 335 15.85 -0.78 -8.43
N GLU A 336 14.85 -0.78 -7.56
CA GLU A 336 14.89 -1.47 -6.27
C GLU A 336 13.66 -2.34 -6.10
N VAL A 337 13.90 -3.61 -5.82
CA VAL A 337 12.87 -4.57 -5.45
C VAL A 337 12.93 -4.77 -3.95
N GLU A 338 11.82 -4.54 -3.27
CA GLU A 338 11.71 -4.63 -1.82
C GLU A 338 10.86 -5.83 -1.43
N PHE A 339 11.39 -6.70 -0.57
CA PHE A 339 10.66 -7.84 -0.03
C PHE A 339 10.19 -7.57 1.40
N LEU A 340 8.89 -7.68 1.66
CA LEU A 340 8.28 -7.55 2.97
C LEU A 340 8.61 -8.76 3.86
N SER A 341 9.72 -8.66 4.58
CA SER A 341 10.19 -9.72 5.48
C SER A 341 9.35 -9.90 6.75
N ASN A 342 8.62 -8.86 7.19
CA ASN A 342 7.81 -8.93 8.41
C ASN A 342 6.63 -7.94 8.38
N LEU A 343 5.45 -8.50 8.13
CA LEU A 343 4.15 -7.80 8.09
C LEU A 343 3.83 -6.98 9.35
N TRP A 344 4.28 -7.40 10.54
CA TRP A 344 3.97 -6.69 11.78
C TRP A 344 4.80 -5.44 11.99
N THR A 345 6.01 -5.43 11.45
CA THR A 345 6.97 -4.32 11.61
C THR A 345 7.10 -3.47 10.36
N GLY A 346 6.61 -3.93 9.20
CA GLY A 346 6.90 -3.33 7.91
C GLY A 346 8.37 -3.48 7.50
N SER A 347 9.13 -4.42 8.10
CA SER A 347 10.55 -4.57 7.78
C SER A 347 10.70 -5.12 6.37
N ARG A 348 11.53 -4.45 5.56
CA ARG A 348 11.79 -4.81 4.17
C ARG A 348 13.25 -5.15 3.94
N VAL A 349 13.49 -6.04 2.98
CA VAL A 349 14.83 -6.32 2.44
C VAL A 349 14.89 -5.73 1.05
N ILE A 350 15.87 -4.85 0.80
CA ILE A 350 16.00 -4.12 -0.46
C ILE A 350 17.02 -4.82 -1.35
N PHE A 351 16.69 -5.01 -2.63
CA PHE A 351 17.56 -5.59 -3.64
C PHE A 351 17.77 -4.59 -4.78
N ASN A 352 19.02 -4.35 -5.17
CA ASN A 352 19.33 -3.60 -6.38
C ASN A 352 18.95 -4.45 -7.60
N ALA A 353 17.89 -4.04 -8.29
CA ALA A 353 17.27 -4.75 -9.40
C ALA A 353 17.60 -4.08 -10.75
N LYS A 354 18.72 -3.37 -10.85
CA LYS A 354 19.23 -2.95 -12.15
C LYS A 354 19.76 -4.18 -12.90
N PRO A 355 19.16 -4.56 -14.05
CA PRO A 355 19.54 -5.77 -14.78
C PRO A 355 20.99 -5.67 -15.27
N GLN A 356 21.73 -6.78 -15.21
CA GLN A 356 23.15 -6.87 -15.62
C GLN A 356 23.33 -7.30 -17.07
#